data_AF-A0A2M8EES4-F1
#
_entry.id   AF-A0A2M8EES4-F1
#
_cell.length_a   1.000
_cell.length_b   1.000
_cell.length_c   1.000
_cell.angle_alpha   90.00
_cell.angle_beta   90.00
_cell.angle_gamma   90.00
#
_symmetry.space_group_name_H-M   'P 1'
#
loop_
_entity.id
_entity.type
_entity.pdbx_description
1 polymer ?
#
loop_
_entity_poly.entity_id
_entity_poly.type
_entity_poly.pdbx_seq_one_letter_code
_entity_poly.pdbx_strand_id
1 'polypeptide(L)'
;MRFKAVYLRVLLGGAPQPQDWWAAKELIDSEHASGKYLLSQGRQNHGQVMNLLGFAPTLKGRLLADDLAEQILRQGWRYRLVQAAIGLCSFGSGWLLGVTTEVGKAYVTRFFGL
;
A
#
# COMPACT_ATOMS: atom_id res chain seq x y z
N MET A 1 2.68 -3.24 6.51
CA MET A 1 2.65 -3.49 5.04
C MET A 1 3.43 -2.41 4.27
N ARG A 2 4.76 -2.27 4.45
CA ARG A 2 5.56 -1.23 3.77
C ARG A 2 6.71 -1.76 2.90
N PHE A 3 6.93 -3.08 2.89
CA PHE A 3 8.05 -3.72 2.18
C PHE A 3 7.93 -3.58 0.65
N LYS A 4 6.73 -3.79 0.08
CA LYS A 4 6.48 -3.68 -1.37
C LYS A 4 6.91 -2.32 -1.95
N ALA A 5 6.57 -1.23 -1.26
CA ALA A 5 6.94 0.11 -1.69
C ALA A 5 8.45 0.38 -1.55
N VAL A 6 9.11 -0.22 -0.55
CA VAL A 6 10.57 -0.13 -0.38
C VAL A 6 11.28 -0.89 -1.50
N TYR A 7 10.86 -2.12 -1.81
CA TYR A 7 11.39 -2.90 -2.94
C TYR A 7 11.27 -2.16 -4.27
N LEU A 8 10.09 -1.60 -4.54
CA LEU A 8 9.81 -0.85 -5.76
C LEU A 8 10.69 0.42 -5.85
N ARG A 9 10.85 1.13 -4.73
CA ARG A 9 11.74 2.30 -4.64
C ARG A 9 13.20 1.92 -4.87
N VAL A 10 13.67 0.81 -4.30
CA VAL A 10 15.04 0.34 -4.46
C VAL A 10 15.30 -0.11 -5.91
N LEU A 11 14.34 -0.77 -6.55
CA LEU A 11 14.46 -1.23 -7.95
C LEU A 11 14.39 -0.09 -8.97
N LEU A 12 13.57 0.95 -8.74
CA LEU A 12 13.44 2.10 -9.65
C LEU A 12 14.42 3.25 -9.36
N GLY A 13 14.87 3.40 -8.11
CA GLY A 13 15.61 4.57 -7.63
C GLY A 13 17.13 4.52 -7.84
N GLY A 14 17.67 3.45 -8.41
CA GLY A 14 19.07 3.35 -8.84
C GLY A 14 20.14 3.20 -7.74
N ALA A 15 19.89 3.66 -6.51
CA ALA A 15 20.82 3.47 -5.38
C ALA A 15 20.09 3.25 -4.03
N PRO A 16 20.20 2.07 -3.39
CA PRO A 16 19.58 1.81 -2.09
C PRO A 16 20.25 2.61 -0.96
N GLN A 17 19.44 3.30 -0.16
CA GLN A 17 19.91 4.01 1.05
C GLN A 17 20.28 3.02 2.18
N PRO A 18 21.12 3.41 3.16
CA PRO A 18 21.54 2.54 4.26
C PRO A 18 20.40 1.85 5.03
N GLN A 19 19.27 2.54 5.17
CA GLN A 19 18.05 2.03 5.78
C GLN A 19 17.36 0.90 4.97
N ASP A 20 17.61 0.83 3.66
CA ASP A 20 16.98 -0.10 2.71
C ASP A 20 17.93 -1.21 2.27
N TRP A 21 19.12 -1.29 2.89
CA TRP A 21 20.14 -2.30 2.57
C TRP A 21 19.70 -3.74 2.84
N TRP A 22 18.80 -3.94 3.80
CA TRP A 22 18.18 -5.25 4.05
C TRP A 22 17.35 -5.71 2.83
N ALA A 23 16.58 -4.80 2.23
CA ALA A 23 15.76 -5.08 1.05
C ALA A 23 16.63 -5.28 -0.19
N ALA A 24 17.70 -4.48 -0.33
CA ALA A 24 18.66 -4.66 -1.41
C ALA A 24 19.36 -6.03 -1.35
N LYS A 25 19.73 -6.49 -0.15
CA LYS A 25 20.27 -7.84 0.05
C LYS A 25 19.28 -8.92 -0.38
N GLU A 26 18.03 -8.81 0.06
CA GLU A 26 17.00 -9.80 -0.27
C GLU A 26 16.69 -9.84 -1.78
N LEU A 27 16.75 -8.69 -2.46
CA LEU A 27 16.66 -8.63 -3.94
C LEU A 27 17.86 -9.26 -4.64
N ILE A 28 19.07 -9.13 -4.09
CA ILE A 28 20.28 -9.77 -4.64
C ILE A 28 20.23 -11.28 -4.42
N ASP A 29 19.89 -11.73 -3.21
CA ASP A 29 19.80 -13.15 -2.85
C ASP A 29 18.71 -13.88 -3.65
N SER A 30 17.65 -13.17 -4.05
CA SER A 30 16.56 -13.70 -4.88
C SER A 30 16.79 -13.55 -6.39
N GLU A 31 17.96 -13.08 -6.85
CA GLU A 31 18.30 -12.82 -8.26
C GLU A 31 17.48 -11.72 -8.96
N HIS A 32 16.75 -10.91 -8.20
CA HIS A 32 15.96 -9.78 -8.72
C HIS A 32 16.83 -8.52 -8.90
N ALA A 33 18.00 -8.47 -8.27
CA ALA A 33 19.01 -7.45 -8.50
C ALA A 33 20.40 -8.09 -8.60
N SER A 34 21.28 -7.48 -9.38
CA SER A 34 22.70 -7.80 -9.42
C SER A 34 23.45 -6.83 -8.52
N GLY A 35 24.43 -7.32 -7.80
CA GLY A 35 25.30 -6.51 -6.95
C GLY A 35 26.11 -7.37 -6.00
N LYS A 36 27.11 -6.76 -5.38
CA LYS A 36 27.85 -7.37 -4.27
C LYS A 36 27.53 -6.60 -3.00
N TYR A 37 27.37 -7.31 -1.90
CA TYR A 37 27.21 -6.70 -0.60
C TYR A 37 28.23 -7.28 0.38
N LEU A 38 28.70 -6.46 1.31
CA LEU A 38 29.59 -6.88 2.38
C LEU A 38 28.77 -7.00 3.66
N LEU A 39 28.87 -8.15 4.32
CA LEU A 39 28.24 -8.40 5.61
C LEU A 39 29.23 -8.10 6.74
N SER A 40 28.74 -7.52 7.82
CA SER A 40 29.46 -7.45 9.09
C SER A 40 29.67 -8.87 9.64
N GLN A 41 30.93 -9.23 9.87
CA GLN A 41 31.33 -10.46 10.56
C GLN A 41 31.44 -10.29 12.09
N GLY A 42 31.17 -9.09 12.62
CA GLY A 42 31.28 -8.81 14.05
C GLY A 42 30.27 -9.63 14.88
N ARG A 43 30.71 -10.16 16.04
CA ARG A 43 29.90 -11.00 16.94
C ARG A 43 28.60 -10.32 17.43
N GLN A 44 28.54 -8.99 17.42
CA GLN A 44 27.38 -8.20 17.84
C GLN A 44 26.46 -7.78 16.68
N ASN A 45 26.96 -7.75 15.43
CA ASN A 45 26.23 -7.31 14.24
C ASN A 45 26.30 -8.36 13.11
N HIS A 46 26.21 -9.63 13.48
CA HIS A 46 26.34 -10.74 12.54
C HIS A 46 25.19 -10.68 11.52
N GLY A 47 25.52 -10.46 10.25
CA GLY A 47 24.55 -10.47 9.14
C GLY A 47 23.95 -9.12 8.73
N GLN A 48 24.37 -7.99 9.33
CA GLN A 48 24.04 -6.66 8.82
C GLN A 48 24.88 -6.32 7.58
N VAL A 49 24.24 -5.73 6.57
CA VAL A 49 24.93 -5.23 5.37
C VAL A 49 25.71 -3.97 5.75
N MET A 50 27.02 -3.98 5.56
CA MET A 50 27.91 -2.83 5.82
C MET A 50 28.18 -2.00 4.57
N ASN A 51 28.10 -2.60 3.39
CA ASN A 51 28.32 -1.90 2.13
C ASN A 51 27.61 -2.61 0.97
N LEU A 52 27.14 -1.85 -0.02
CA LEU A 52 26.53 -2.33 -1.25
C LEU A 52 27.30 -1.76 -2.44
N LEU A 53 27.88 -2.64 -3.24
CA LEU A 53 28.69 -2.31 -4.41
C LEU A 53 27.95 -2.74 -5.68
N GLY A 54 27.66 -1.75 -6.53
CA GLY A 54 27.15 -1.97 -7.89
C GLY A 54 25.76 -2.60 -7.94
N PHE A 55 24.78 -1.97 -7.28
CA PHE A 55 23.37 -2.40 -7.33
C PHE A 55 22.76 -2.05 -8.70
N ALA A 56 22.32 -3.06 -9.44
CA ALA A 56 21.62 -2.89 -10.71
C ALA A 56 20.42 -3.85 -10.79
N PRO A 57 19.20 -3.37 -11.07
CA PRO A 57 18.04 -4.23 -11.22
C PRO A 57 18.17 -5.13 -12.46
N THR A 58 17.91 -6.43 -12.30
CA THR A 58 17.91 -7.39 -13.43
C THR A 58 16.58 -7.32 -14.19
N LEU A 59 16.48 -8.02 -15.34
CA LEU A 59 15.21 -8.12 -16.08
C LEU A 59 14.08 -8.69 -15.20
N LYS A 60 14.39 -9.71 -14.38
CA LYS A 60 13.45 -10.27 -13.38
C LYS A 60 13.02 -9.22 -12.35
N GLY A 61 13.96 -8.42 -11.85
CA GLY A 61 13.66 -7.32 -10.94
C GLY A 61 12.75 -6.25 -11.52
N ARG A 62 12.91 -5.92 -12.80
CA ARG A 62 12.03 -4.97 -13.50
C ARG A 62 10.60 -5.50 -13.63
N LEU A 63 10.43 -6.77 -13.99
CA LEU A 63 9.12 -7.42 -14.03
C LEU A 63 8.45 -7.45 -12.66
N LEU A 64 9.21 -7.72 -11.60
CA LEU A 64 8.71 -7.67 -10.23
C LEU A 64 8.33 -6.23 -9.82
N ALA A 65 9.09 -5.22 -10.25
CA ALA A 65 8.73 -3.82 -9.99
C ALA A 65 7.40 -3.43 -10.66
N ASP A 66 7.17 -3.88 -11.90
CA ASP A 66 5.92 -3.64 -12.62
C ASP A 66 4.72 -4.34 -11.95
N ASP A 67 4.86 -5.61 -11.55
CA ASP A 67 3.79 -6.33 -10.84
C ASP A 67 3.49 -5.68 -9.48
N LEU A 68 4.53 -5.26 -8.75
CA LEU A 68 4.35 -4.52 -7.49
C LEU A 68 3.66 -3.17 -7.71
N ALA A 69 3.99 -2.45 -8.79
CA ALA A 69 3.34 -1.19 -9.14
C ALA A 69 1.86 -1.41 -9.45
N GLU A 70 1.54 -2.43 -10.23
CA GLU A 70 0.17 -2.76 -10.59
C GLU A 70 -0.65 -3.18 -9.35
N GLN A 71 -0.08 -3.99 -8.45
CA GLN A 71 -0.74 -4.38 -7.21
C GLN A 71 -1.06 -3.18 -6.32
N ILE A 72 -0.14 -2.22 -6.19
CA ILE A 72 -0.36 -1.00 -5.40
C ILE A 72 -1.49 -0.16 -6.00
N LEU A 73 -1.47 0.03 -7.32
CA LEU A 73 -2.52 0.76 -8.04
C LEU A 73 -3.89 0.08 -7.89
N ARG A 74 -3.93 -1.24 -8.09
CA ARG A 74 -5.16 -2.04 -7.98
C ARG A 74 -5.73 -2.02 -6.56
N GLN A 75 -4.89 -2.03 -5.54
CA GLN A 75 -5.31 -1.91 -4.14
C GLN A 75 -5.87 -0.52 -3.84
N GLY A 76 -5.25 0.55 -4.35
CA GLY A 76 -5.77 1.92 -4.24
C GLY A 76 -7.12 2.10 -4.93
N TRP A 77 -7.30 1.51 -6.11
CA TRP A 77 -8.56 1.56 -6.86
C TRP A 77 -9.70 0.83 -6.15
N ARG A 78 -9.42 -0.37 -5.62
CA ARG A 78 -10.37 -1.11 -4.78
C ARG A 78 -10.79 -0.31 -3.56
N TYR A 79 -9.83 0.32 -2.88
CA TYR A 79 -10.13 1.15 -1.71
C TYR A 79 -11.03 2.34 -2.08
N ARG A 80 -10.73 3.02 -3.19
CA ARG A 80 -11.57 4.12 -3.71
C ARG A 80 -12.99 3.65 -4.06
N LEU A 81 -13.13 2.49 -4.69
CA LEU A 81 -14.45 1.91 -5.00
C LEU A 81 -15.24 1.56 -3.74
N VAL A 82 -14.58 0.97 -2.73
CA VAL A 82 -15.21 0.66 -1.45
C VAL A 82 -15.64 1.94 -0.74
N GLN A 83 -14.80 2.98 -0.73
CA GLN A 83 -15.19 4.27 -0.15
C GLN A 83 -16.37 4.92 -0.89
N ALA A 84 -16.39 4.85 -2.23
CA ALA A 84 -17.51 5.35 -3.02
C ALA A 84 -18.81 4.57 -2.73
N ALA A 85 -18.72 3.24 -2.64
CA ALA A 85 -19.86 2.38 -2.30
C ALA A 85 -20.40 2.66 -0.89
N ILE A 86 -19.51 2.80 0.10
CA ILE A 86 -19.90 3.18 1.46
C ILE A 86 -20.55 4.56 1.45
N GLY A 87 -19.97 5.53 0.75
CA GLY A 87 -20.52 6.88 0.60
C GLY A 87 -21.93 6.89 -0.01
N LEU A 88 -22.17 6.08 -1.05
CA LEU A 88 -23.50 5.92 -1.63
C LEU A 88 -24.49 5.28 -0.65
N CYS A 89 -24.08 4.25 0.09
CA CYS A 89 -24.92 3.60 1.10
C CYS A 89 -25.25 4.51 2.29
N SER A 90 -24.31 5.33 2.74
CA SER A 90 -24.53 6.28 3.84
C SER A 90 -25.39 7.47 3.38
N PHE A 91 -25.25 7.93 2.13
CA PHE A 91 -26.14 8.94 1.57
C PHE A 91 -27.59 8.43 1.43
N GLY A 92 -27.78 7.19 0.96
CA GLY A 92 -29.11 6.56 0.85
C GLY A 92 -29.77 6.30 2.21
N SER A 93 -29.00 5.84 3.20
CA SER A 93 -29.50 5.62 4.57
C SER A 93 -29.90 6.94 5.25
N GLY A 94 -29.13 8.01 5.05
CA GLY A 94 -29.44 9.33 5.58
C GLY A 94 -30.72 9.93 4.97
N TRP A 95 -30.94 9.74 3.67
CA TRP A 95 -32.15 10.21 2.98
C TRP A 95 -33.42 9.49 3.46
N LEU A 96 -33.37 8.15 3.61
CA LEU A 96 -34.54 7.38 4.03
C LEU A 96 -34.95 7.69 5.48
N LEU A 97 -33.99 7.92 6.37
CA LEU A 97 -34.28 8.35 7.75
C LEU A 97 -34.83 9.79 7.80
N GLY A 98 -34.36 10.69 6.93
CA GLY A 98 -34.91 12.04 6.81
C GLY A 98 -36.36 12.07 6.32
N VAL A 99 -36.68 11.29 5.27
CA VAL A 99 -38.04 11.25 4.71
C VAL A 99 -39.03 10.58 5.67
N THR A 100 -38.62 9.52 6.37
CA THR A 100 -39.51 8.86 7.35
C THR A 100 -39.77 9.72 8.59
N THR A 101 -38.82 10.54 9.02
CA THR A 101 -39.03 11.46 10.15
C THR A 101 -39.92 12.64 9.78
N GLU A 102 -39.80 13.18 8.57
CA GLU A 102 -40.70 14.22 8.03
C GLU A 102 -42.14 13.70 7.88
N VAL A 103 -42.31 12.52 7.26
CA VAL A 103 -43.63 11.89 7.07
C VAL A 103 -44.24 11.46 8.41
N GLY A 104 -43.43 10.94 9.34
CA GLY A 104 -43.86 10.57 10.68
C GLY A 104 -44.35 11.76 11.48
N LYS A 105 -43.65 12.91 11.41
CA LYS A 105 -44.11 14.16 12.03
C LYS A 105 -45.44 14.62 11.43
N ALA A 106 -45.58 14.59 10.10
CA ALA A 106 -46.80 15.01 9.41
C ALA A 106 -48.02 14.12 9.72
N TYR A 107 -47.82 12.82 9.93
CA TYR A 107 -48.88 11.91 10.33
C TYR A 107 -49.32 12.13 11.78
N VAL A 108 -48.37 12.39 12.69
CA VAL A 108 -48.67 12.62 14.11
C VAL A 108 -49.42 13.93 14.32
N THR A 109 -49.04 15.03 13.65
CA THR A 109 -49.80 16.30 13.72
C THR A 109 -51.21 16.17 13.15
N ARG A 110 -51.39 15.40 12.07
CA ARG A 110 -52.71 15.19 11.47
C ARG A 110 -53.63 14.29 12.32
N PHE A 111 -53.06 13.38 13.10
CA PHE A 111 -53.82 12.48 13.98
C PHE A 111 -54.14 13.12 15.35
N PHE A 112 -53.28 14.00 15.87
CA PHE A 112 -53.49 14.68 17.14
C PHE A 112 -54.16 16.06 17.05
N GLY A 113 -54.53 16.53 15.85
CA GLY A 113 -55.48 17.63 15.66
C GLY A 113 -55.10 18.90 16.42
N LEU A 114 -54.08 19.60 15.92
CA LEU A 114 -53.88 21.04 16.13
C LEU A 114 -54.01 21.76 14.80
#